data_AF-A0A1V9D8T5-F1
#
_entry.id   AF-A0A1V9D8T5-F1
#
_cell.length_a   1.000
_cell.length_b   1.000
_cell.length_c   1.000
_cell.angle_alpha   90.00
_cell.angle_beta   90.00
_cell.angle_gamma   90.00
#
_symmetry.space_group_name_H-M   'P 1'
#
loop_
_entity.id
_entity.type
_entity.pdbx_description
1 polymer ?
#
loop_
_entity_poly.entity_id
_entity_poly.type
_entity_poly.pdbx_seq_one_letter_code
_entity_poly.pdbx_strand_id
1 'polypeptide(L)'
;MKLTVDDVVNETGNVAIAIDGYVPLDIKTLDALKLPPLYWRTGNGNASLLEFAVLPESGFLSAITLVMIEPGSIHKVDCLSVNVSESVEGIPVINKGLWDELNSNNFSQRFVDDFSVSIQVKITLNSMLLEIDENTEATSWIKCDDNFYLGVDDENNIVNLYLRKLTKSEIDGFFEAAN
;
A
#
# COMPACT_ATOMS: atom_id res chain seq x y z
N MET A 1 1.89 -3.27 -15.10
CA MET A 1 3.20 -2.76 -14.63
C MET A 1 3.19 -2.83 -13.12
N LYS A 2 4.06 -3.66 -12.53
CA LYS A 2 4.10 -3.87 -11.09
C LYS A 2 5.03 -2.87 -10.40
N LEU A 3 4.70 -2.51 -9.16
CA LEU A 3 5.51 -1.63 -8.33
C LEU A 3 6.54 -2.46 -7.57
N THR A 4 7.82 -2.22 -7.82
CA THR A 4 8.92 -3.10 -7.34
C THR A 4 9.76 -2.40 -6.27
N VAL A 5 10.20 -3.14 -5.27
CA VAL A 5 11.13 -2.68 -4.22
C VAL A 5 12.57 -2.98 -4.63
N ASP A 6 13.43 -1.97 -4.67
CA ASP A 6 14.87 -2.10 -4.97
C ASP A 6 15.69 -2.40 -3.71
N ASP A 7 15.34 -1.79 -2.58
CA ASP A 7 16.09 -1.89 -1.32
C ASP A 7 15.18 -1.61 -0.11
N VAL A 8 15.66 -1.97 1.09
CA VAL A 8 15.02 -1.65 2.37
C VAL A 8 16.03 -0.95 3.27
N VAL A 9 15.78 0.33 3.55
CA VAL A 9 16.66 1.11 4.41
C VAL A 9 16.23 0.93 5.85
N ASN A 10 17.18 0.49 6.70
CA ASN A 10 16.99 0.34 8.14
C ASN A 10 16.98 1.71 8.84
N GLU A 11 15.95 2.48 8.56
CA GLU A 11 15.61 3.74 9.20
C GLU A 11 14.24 3.60 9.88
N THR A 12 14.11 4.19 11.08
CA THR A 12 12.83 4.23 11.78
C THR A 12 11.98 5.36 11.20
N GLY A 13 11.07 5.03 10.28
CA GLY A 13 9.99 5.92 9.88
C GLY A 13 8.91 5.96 10.96
N ASN A 14 8.31 7.13 11.21
CA ASN A 14 7.10 7.21 12.02
C ASN A 14 5.91 6.95 11.09
N VAL A 15 5.37 5.73 11.12
CA VAL A 15 4.22 5.37 10.30
C VAL A 15 2.94 5.81 11.00
N ALA A 16 2.21 6.71 10.37
CA ALA A 16 0.85 7.09 10.77
C ALA A 16 -0.16 6.34 9.91
N ILE A 17 -1.10 5.67 10.55
CA ILE A 17 -2.19 4.92 9.91
C ILE A 17 -3.49 5.62 10.30
N ALA A 18 -4.30 6.03 9.33
CA ALA A 18 -5.58 6.69 9.51
C ALA A 18 -6.69 5.88 8.82
N ILE A 19 -7.68 5.49 9.62
CA ILE A 19 -8.91 4.80 9.18
C ILE A 19 -10.07 5.41 9.97
N ASP A 20 -10.66 6.48 9.44
CA ASP A 20 -11.55 7.38 10.18
C ASP A 20 -12.96 7.56 9.57
N GLY A 21 -13.26 6.84 8.48
CA GLY A 21 -14.52 6.96 7.76
C GLY A 21 -14.50 7.93 6.57
N TYR A 22 -13.41 8.70 6.36
CA TYR A 22 -13.32 9.60 5.20
C TYR A 22 -12.77 8.92 3.95
N VAL A 23 -11.68 8.17 4.09
CA VAL A 23 -11.16 7.23 3.08
C VAL A 23 -10.95 5.87 3.72
N PRO A 24 -11.07 4.76 2.97
CA PRO A 24 -10.92 3.41 3.52
C PRO A 24 -9.60 3.19 4.28
N LEU A 25 -8.48 3.72 3.78
CA LEU A 25 -7.18 3.59 4.43
C LEU A 25 -6.23 4.67 3.94
N ASP A 26 -5.57 5.35 4.87
CA ASP A 26 -4.44 6.23 4.58
C ASP A 26 -3.25 5.90 5.49
N ILE A 27 -2.10 5.58 4.87
CA ILE A 27 -0.84 5.29 5.55
C ILE A 27 0.16 6.34 5.12
N LYS A 28 0.75 7.05 6.08
CA LYS A 28 1.89 7.97 5.87
C LYS A 28 3.11 7.38 6.54
N THR A 29 4.17 7.13 5.78
CA THR A 29 5.43 6.56 6.27
C THR A 29 6.50 7.62 6.46
N LEU A 30 6.48 8.66 5.62
CA LEU A 30 7.42 9.79 5.64
C LEU A 30 6.69 11.08 5.24
N ASP A 31 6.95 12.16 5.97
CA ASP A 31 6.47 13.49 5.59
C ASP A 31 7.21 14.00 4.36
N ALA A 32 6.45 14.39 3.33
CA ALA A 32 7.01 14.88 2.09
C ALA A 32 7.65 16.27 2.25
N LEU A 33 8.97 16.34 2.04
CA LEU A 33 9.73 17.57 1.83
C LEU A 33 9.73 17.96 0.33
N LYS A 34 9.53 19.27 0.09
CA LYS A 34 9.83 20.11 -1.10
C LYS A 34 9.27 19.76 -2.49
N LEU A 35 9.21 18.50 -2.91
CA LEU A 35 8.75 18.11 -4.25
C LEU A 35 7.49 17.24 -4.20
N PRO A 36 6.59 17.37 -5.18
CA PRO A 36 5.42 16.52 -5.23
C PRO A 36 5.80 15.06 -5.56
N PRO A 37 5.14 14.07 -4.95
CA PRO A 37 5.48 12.66 -5.14
C PRO A 37 5.09 12.13 -6.53
N LEU A 38 5.75 11.02 -6.89
CA LEU A 38 5.36 10.12 -7.96
C LEU A 38 4.25 9.18 -7.45
N TYR A 39 3.30 8.83 -8.29
CA TYR A 39 2.16 7.99 -7.93
C TYR A 39 2.09 6.78 -8.83
N TRP A 40 2.01 5.60 -8.22
CA TRP A 40 1.56 4.39 -8.90
C TRP A 40 0.14 4.09 -8.42
N ARG A 41 -0.79 3.93 -9.37
CA ARG A 41 -2.22 3.80 -9.09
C ARG A 41 -2.74 2.49 -9.65
N THR A 42 -3.46 1.73 -8.82
CA THR A 42 -3.95 0.40 -9.18
C THR A 42 -5.42 0.20 -8.76
N GLY A 43 -6.02 -0.94 -9.12
CA GLY A 43 -7.45 -1.20 -9.02
C GLY A 43 -8.13 -1.17 -10.39
N ASN A 44 -9.33 -0.61 -10.46
CA ASN A 44 -10.07 -0.44 -11.73
C ASN A 44 -10.32 1.05 -12.07
N GLY A 45 -9.82 1.97 -11.24
CA GLY A 45 -9.92 3.42 -11.43
C GLY A 45 -11.34 4.00 -11.28
N ASN A 46 -12.35 3.18 -10.97
CA ASN A 46 -13.75 3.60 -10.91
C ASN A 46 -14.48 3.16 -9.63
N ALA A 47 -14.42 1.88 -9.29
CA ALA A 47 -14.96 1.33 -8.04
C ALA A 47 -13.86 0.95 -7.04
N SER A 48 -12.60 0.85 -7.48
CA SER A 48 -11.47 0.54 -6.63
C SER A 48 -10.22 1.29 -7.09
N LEU A 49 -9.57 1.97 -6.15
CA LEU A 49 -8.37 2.76 -6.40
C LEU A 49 -7.45 2.73 -5.17
N LEU A 50 -6.24 2.21 -5.38
CA LEU A 50 -5.15 2.23 -4.42
C LEU A 50 -3.99 3.03 -5.01
N GLU A 51 -3.45 3.95 -4.24
CA GLU A 51 -2.39 4.85 -4.66
C GLU A 51 -1.15 4.66 -3.77
N PHE A 52 0.00 4.48 -4.40
CA PHE A 52 1.31 4.47 -3.75
C PHE A 52 2.03 5.76 -4.12
N ALA A 53 2.38 6.56 -3.13
CA ALA A 53 3.15 7.79 -3.29
C ALA A 53 4.62 7.53 -3.00
N VAL A 54 5.49 7.89 -3.93
CA VAL A 54 6.93 7.66 -3.90
C VAL A 54 7.68 8.99 -3.99
N LEU A 55 8.66 9.20 -3.12
CA LEU A 55 9.49 10.41 -3.15
C LEU A 55 10.39 10.40 -4.41
N PRO A 56 10.37 11.45 -5.26
CA PRO A 56 11.09 11.43 -6.53
C PRO A 56 12.61 11.36 -6.36
N GLU A 57 13.15 12.00 -5.31
CA GLU A 57 14.59 12.06 -5.07
C GLU A 57 15.12 10.72 -4.54
N SER A 58 14.54 10.21 -3.45
CA SER A 58 15.06 9.02 -2.76
C SER A 58 14.45 7.69 -3.22
N GLY A 59 13.28 7.71 -3.85
CA GLY A 59 12.51 6.48 -4.11
C GLY A 59 11.80 5.94 -2.87
N PHE A 60 11.85 6.60 -1.71
CA PHE A 60 11.12 6.11 -0.54
C PHE A 60 9.62 6.11 -0.78
N LEU A 61 8.97 5.02 -0.36
CA LEU A 61 7.53 4.99 -0.22
C LEU A 61 7.14 5.98 0.88
N SER A 62 6.37 7.02 0.54
CA SER A 62 5.96 8.08 1.49
C SER A 62 4.53 7.93 1.99
N ALA A 63 3.65 7.39 1.15
CA ALA A 63 2.27 7.16 1.52
C ALA A 63 1.64 6.03 0.70
N ILE A 64 0.62 5.41 1.28
CA ILE A 64 -0.27 4.46 0.62
C ILE A 64 -1.70 4.85 0.97
N THR A 65 -2.54 5.08 -0.02
CA THR A 65 -3.93 5.48 0.20
C THR A 65 -4.86 4.57 -0.59
N LEU A 66 -5.72 3.82 0.10
CA LEU A 66 -6.86 3.17 -0.52
C LEU A 66 -7.97 4.22 -0.58
N VAL A 67 -8.18 4.78 -1.76
CA VAL A 67 -9.12 5.90 -1.97
C VAL A 67 -10.55 5.39 -1.99
N MET A 68 -10.78 4.24 -2.62
CA MET A 68 -12.08 3.57 -2.68
C MET A 68 -11.88 2.08 -2.98
N ILE A 69 -12.84 1.26 -2.59
CA ILE A 69 -12.83 -0.19 -2.79
C ILE A 69 -14.25 -0.66 -3.10
N GLU A 70 -14.38 -1.62 -4.01
CA GLU A 70 -15.68 -2.16 -4.35
C GLU A 70 -16.19 -3.02 -3.18
N PRO A 71 -17.45 -2.85 -2.72
CA PRO A 71 -17.97 -3.62 -1.58
C PRO A 71 -17.89 -5.15 -1.78
N GLY A 72 -18.01 -5.62 -3.01
CA GLY A 72 -17.87 -7.05 -3.37
C GLY A 72 -16.46 -7.61 -3.19
N SER A 73 -15.45 -6.74 -3.05
CA SER A 73 -14.05 -7.10 -2.85
C SER A 73 -13.62 -7.08 -1.38
N ILE A 74 -14.57 -6.90 -0.46
CA ILE A 74 -14.33 -6.87 0.98
C ILE A 74 -14.88 -8.15 1.61
N HIS A 75 -13.99 -8.94 2.22
CA HIS A 75 -14.29 -10.23 2.80
C HIS A 75 -14.03 -10.23 4.30
N LYS A 76 -15.09 -10.41 5.10
CA LYS A 76 -14.94 -10.68 6.53
C LYS A 76 -14.54 -12.14 6.73
N VAL A 77 -13.44 -12.37 7.43
CA VAL A 77 -12.89 -13.70 7.70
C VAL A 77 -12.59 -13.86 9.19
N ASP A 78 -12.63 -15.10 9.68
CA ASP A 78 -12.37 -15.39 11.09
C ASP A 78 -10.89 -15.23 11.47
N CYS A 79 -9.99 -15.51 10.52
CA CYS A 79 -8.54 -15.42 10.71
C CYS A 79 -7.81 -15.08 9.41
N LEU A 80 -6.61 -14.50 9.54
CA LEU A 80 -5.67 -14.26 8.44
C LEU A 80 -4.45 -15.17 8.64
N SER A 81 -4.09 -15.93 7.60
CA SER A 81 -2.90 -16.79 7.61
C SER A 81 -1.69 -16.03 7.06
N VAL A 82 -1.21 -15.05 7.81
CA VAL A 82 -0.06 -14.21 7.43
C VAL A 82 1.13 -14.52 8.35
N ASN A 83 2.23 -15.01 7.79
CA ASN A 83 3.47 -15.27 8.54
C ASN A 83 4.50 -14.16 8.28
N VAL A 84 4.69 -13.29 9.28
CA VAL A 84 5.63 -12.15 9.24
C VAL A 84 6.84 -12.33 10.17
N SER A 85 7.10 -13.57 10.61
CA SER A 85 8.16 -13.84 11.60
C SER A 85 9.58 -13.58 11.08
N GLU A 86 9.81 -13.76 9.78
CA GLU A 86 11.09 -13.51 9.10
C GLU A 86 11.12 -12.15 8.37
N SER A 87 10.31 -11.18 8.83
CA SER A 87 10.24 -9.87 8.20
C SER A 87 11.53 -9.04 8.37
N VAL A 88 11.85 -8.24 7.36
CA VAL A 88 12.94 -7.27 7.40
C VAL A 88 12.40 -5.92 7.86
N GLU A 89 13.00 -5.33 8.89
CA GLU A 89 12.59 -4.00 9.40
C GLU A 89 13.18 -2.87 8.55
N GLY A 90 12.34 -1.89 8.17
CA GLY A 90 12.80 -0.68 7.51
C GLY A 90 11.77 -0.05 6.57
N ILE A 91 12.22 0.99 5.86
CA ILE A 91 11.42 1.71 4.86
C ILE A 91 11.77 1.20 3.46
N PRO A 92 10.78 0.79 2.66
CA PRO A 92 11.02 0.32 1.30
C PRO A 92 11.42 1.48 0.36
N VAL A 93 12.44 1.21 -0.46
CA VAL A 93 12.88 2.05 -1.58
C VAL A 93 12.33 1.45 -2.86
N ILE A 94 11.51 2.22 -3.56
CA ILE A 94 10.81 1.79 -4.77
C ILE A 94 11.66 2.06 -6.02
N ASN A 95 11.66 1.09 -6.93
CA ASN A 95 12.24 1.25 -8.26
C ASN A 95 11.48 2.33 -9.04
N LYS A 96 12.18 3.40 -9.42
CA LYS A 96 11.59 4.54 -10.14
C LYS A 96 11.59 4.36 -11.67
N GLY A 97 12.01 3.22 -12.19
CA GLY A 97 12.11 2.93 -13.61
C GLY A 97 10.80 3.10 -14.38
N LEU A 98 9.66 2.91 -13.71
CA LEU A 98 8.33 3.17 -14.29
C LEU A 98 8.11 4.63 -14.70
N TRP A 99 8.88 5.57 -14.14
CA TRP A 99 8.82 7.00 -14.43
C TRP A 99 10.00 7.52 -15.25
N ASP A 100 11.03 6.72 -15.50
CA ASP A 100 12.28 7.16 -16.17
C ASP A 100 12.08 7.57 -17.64
N GLU A 101 11.05 7.06 -18.31
CA GLU A 101 10.69 7.47 -19.69
C GLU A 101 9.89 8.80 -19.73
N LEU A 102 9.54 9.35 -18.58
CA LEU A 102 8.68 10.52 -18.45
C LEU A 102 9.52 11.81 -18.35
N ASN A 103 10.21 12.15 -19.43
CA ASN A 103 10.89 13.43 -19.59
C ASN A 103 9.85 14.57 -19.70
N SER A 104 9.55 15.28 -18.61
CA SER A 104 9.20 16.72 -18.55
C SER A 104 8.60 17.12 -17.19
N ASN A 105 8.58 18.42 -16.88
CA ASN A 105 7.91 19.01 -15.72
C ASN A 105 6.37 18.92 -15.77
N ASN A 106 5.78 17.94 -16.47
CA ASN A 106 4.34 17.83 -16.65
C ASN A 106 3.70 17.07 -15.48
N PHE A 107 2.64 17.65 -14.90
CA PHE A 107 1.91 17.06 -13.78
C PHE A 107 1.44 15.62 -14.05
N SER A 108 0.96 15.35 -15.26
CA SER A 108 0.41 14.04 -15.63
C SER A 108 1.46 12.92 -15.65
N GLN A 109 2.72 13.28 -15.88
CA GLN A 109 3.84 12.34 -15.93
C GLN A 109 4.27 11.82 -14.55
N ARG A 110 3.67 12.30 -13.46
CA ARG A 110 3.92 11.75 -12.13
C ARG A 110 3.09 10.50 -11.85
N PHE A 111 2.09 10.21 -12.68
CA PHE A 111 1.14 9.13 -12.46
C PHE A 111 1.42 7.97 -13.43
N VAL A 112 1.58 6.78 -12.88
CA VAL A 112 1.60 5.52 -13.61
C VAL A 112 0.37 4.74 -13.18
N ASP A 113 -0.50 4.42 -14.15
CA ASP A 113 -1.77 3.75 -13.91
C ASP A 113 -1.69 2.29 -14.35
N ASP A 114 -1.97 1.38 -13.43
CA ASP A 114 -2.20 -0.03 -13.72
C ASP A 114 -3.58 -0.46 -13.22
N PHE A 115 -4.60 -0.09 -14.01
CA PHE A 115 -5.99 -0.45 -13.74
C PHE A 115 -6.40 -1.84 -14.23
N SER A 116 -5.42 -2.71 -14.51
CA SER A 116 -5.65 -4.11 -14.86
C SER A 116 -5.60 -5.05 -13.66
N VAL A 117 -5.19 -4.53 -12.50
CA VAL A 117 -4.91 -5.27 -11.28
C VAL A 117 -6.07 -5.17 -10.31
N SER A 118 -6.55 -6.30 -9.80
CA SER A 118 -7.61 -6.34 -8.79
C SER A 118 -7.08 -6.04 -7.38
N ILE A 119 -7.97 -5.56 -6.52
CA ILE A 119 -7.70 -5.31 -5.10
C ILE A 119 -8.73 -6.08 -4.30
N GLN A 120 -8.27 -6.95 -3.39
CA GLN A 120 -9.13 -7.65 -2.43
C GLN A 120 -8.76 -7.26 -1.00
N VAL A 121 -9.74 -7.18 -0.11
CA VAL A 121 -9.52 -6.85 1.30
C VAL A 121 -10.10 -7.94 2.18
N LYS A 122 -9.26 -8.60 2.97
CA LYS A 122 -9.68 -9.57 3.99
C LYS A 122 -9.58 -8.93 5.37
N ILE A 123 -10.68 -8.92 6.12
CA ILE A 123 -10.79 -8.22 7.40
C ILE A 123 -11.20 -9.19 8.50
N THR A 124 -10.50 -9.09 9.63
CA THR A 124 -10.83 -9.76 10.90
C THR A 124 -11.23 -8.71 11.94
N LEU A 125 -11.41 -9.11 13.20
CA LEU A 125 -11.76 -8.20 14.29
C LEU A 125 -10.70 -7.14 14.62
N ASN A 126 -9.44 -7.34 14.22
CA ASN A 126 -8.33 -6.45 14.60
C ASN A 126 -7.19 -6.39 13.58
N SER A 127 -7.39 -6.93 12.38
CA SER A 127 -6.36 -7.01 11.35
C SER A 127 -6.99 -6.98 9.97
N MET A 128 -6.25 -6.45 9.01
CA MET A 128 -6.65 -6.30 7.61
C MET A 128 -5.50 -6.74 6.71
N LEU A 129 -5.82 -7.52 5.68
CA LEU A 129 -4.91 -7.88 4.59
C LEU A 129 -5.48 -7.33 3.29
N LEU A 130 -4.74 -6.43 2.65
CA LEU A 130 -4.97 -6.03 1.27
C LEU A 130 -4.15 -6.95 0.36
N GLU A 131 -4.79 -7.47 -0.68
CA GLU A 131 -4.19 -8.30 -1.72
C GLU A 131 -4.27 -7.52 -3.03
N ILE A 132 -3.13 -7.33 -3.68
CA ILE A 132 -2.95 -6.61 -4.94
C ILE A 132 -2.60 -7.66 -5.99
N ASP A 133 -3.43 -7.79 -7.02
CA ASP A 133 -3.40 -8.86 -8.02
C ASP A 133 -3.78 -10.23 -7.42
N GLU A 134 -5.04 -10.61 -7.61
CA GLU A 134 -5.59 -11.88 -7.10
C GLU A 134 -4.71 -13.08 -7.45
N ASN A 135 -4.45 -13.92 -6.44
CA ASN A 135 -3.59 -15.13 -6.51
C ASN A 135 -2.08 -14.87 -6.47
N THR A 136 -1.64 -13.65 -6.18
CA THR A 136 -0.23 -13.41 -5.85
C THR A 136 -0.05 -13.40 -4.34
N GLU A 137 0.80 -14.30 -3.83
CA GLU A 137 1.12 -14.39 -2.41
C GLU A 137 2.49 -13.76 -2.15
N ALA A 138 2.59 -12.98 -1.08
CA ALA A 138 3.88 -12.48 -0.60
C ALA A 138 4.78 -13.64 -0.17
N THR A 139 5.99 -13.68 -0.72
CA THR A 139 7.03 -14.63 -0.34
C THR A 139 7.96 -14.07 0.74
N SER A 140 7.99 -12.74 0.89
CA SER A 140 8.67 -12.07 2.00
C SER A 140 7.91 -10.82 2.46
N TRP A 141 8.26 -10.34 3.66
CA TRP A 141 7.58 -9.22 4.31
C TRP A 141 8.57 -8.17 4.79
N ILE A 142 8.24 -6.91 4.55
CA ILE A 142 8.94 -5.74 5.07
C ILE A 142 8.10 -5.17 6.20
N LYS A 143 8.67 -5.12 7.41
CA LYS A 143 8.05 -4.51 8.58
C LYS A 143 8.36 -3.01 8.57
N CYS A 144 7.41 -2.22 8.06
CA CYS A 144 7.50 -0.77 8.01
C CYS A 144 7.23 -0.12 9.37
N ASP A 145 6.35 -0.75 10.16
CA ASP A 145 6.06 -0.38 11.55
C ASP A 145 5.52 -1.60 12.33
N ASP A 146 5.40 -1.48 13.64
CA ASP A 146 4.83 -2.50 14.51
C ASP A 146 3.43 -2.95 14.09
N ASN A 147 2.65 -2.10 13.43
CA ASN A 147 1.29 -2.40 13.00
C ASN A 147 1.12 -2.49 11.48
N PHE A 148 2.17 -2.28 10.69
CA PHE A 148 2.10 -2.24 9.23
C PHE A 148 3.26 -2.99 8.55
N TYR A 149 2.88 -3.88 7.63
CA TYR A 149 3.79 -4.70 6.84
C TYR A 149 3.46 -4.59 5.35
N LEU A 150 4.50 -4.58 4.53
CA LEU A 150 4.42 -4.68 3.08
C LEU A 150 4.84 -6.09 2.66
N GLY A 151 4.01 -6.79 1.90
CA GLY A 151 4.35 -8.10 1.35
C GLY A 151 4.82 -7.98 -0.08
N VAL A 152 5.92 -8.65 -0.40
CA VAL A 152 6.49 -8.69 -1.75
C VAL A 152 6.60 -10.13 -2.29
N ASP A 153 6.48 -10.30 -3.60
CA ASP A 153 6.71 -11.57 -4.28
C ASP A 153 8.20 -11.83 -4.56
N ASP A 154 8.52 -12.95 -5.21
CA ASP A 154 9.90 -13.36 -5.54
C ASP A 154 10.63 -12.41 -6.50
N GLU A 155 9.90 -11.53 -7.18
CA GLU A 155 10.44 -10.49 -8.06
C GLU A 155 10.51 -9.13 -7.33
N ASN A 156 10.29 -9.10 -6.01
CA ASN A 156 10.19 -7.91 -5.16
C ASN A 156 9.03 -6.97 -5.54
N ASN A 157 8.00 -7.46 -6.24
CA ASN A 157 6.81 -6.66 -6.50
C ASN A 157 5.95 -6.57 -5.25
N ILE A 158 5.40 -5.40 -4.98
CA ILE A 158 4.45 -5.19 -3.89
C ILE A 158 3.12 -5.85 -4.23
N VAL A 159 2.72 -6.83 -3.43
CA VAL A 159 1.54 -7.67 -3.67
C VAL A 159 0.59 -7.71 -2.47
N ASN A 160 1.06 -7.34 -1.28
CA ASN A 160 0.21 -7.29 -0.09
C ASN A 160 0.48 -6.10 0.81
N LEU A 161 -0.56 -5.64 1.51
CA LEU A 161 -0.45 -4.79 2.69
C LEU A 161 -1.07 -5.53 3.87
N TYR A 162 -0.35 -5.63 4.99
CA TYR A 162 -0.88 -6.26 6.19
C TYR A 162 -0.85 -5.30 7.37
N LEU A 163 -2.04 -5.05 7.93
CA LEU A 163 -2.27 -4.20 9.08
C LEU A 163 -2.74 -5.07 10.25
N ARG A 164 -2.15 -4.86 11.43
CA ARG A 164 -2.50 -5.60 12.65
C ARG A 164 -2.71 -4.66 13.83
N LYS A 165 -3.36 -5.18 14.88
CA LYS A 165 -3.72 -4.43 16.10
C LYS A 165 -4.64 -3.23 15.82
N LEU A 166 -5.45 -3.32 14.76
CA LEU A 166 -6.52 -2.37 14.50
C LEU A 166 -7.55 -2.40 15.63
N THR A 167 -7.98 -1.22 16.04
CA THR A 167 -9.06 -1.01 16.99
C THR A 167 -10.41 -1.25 16.31
N LYS A 168 -11.45 -1.48 17.12
CA LYS A 168 -12.82 -1.57 16.60
C LYS A 168 -13.24 -0.30 15.85
N SER A 169 -12.83 0.88 16.33
CA SER A 169 -13.16 2.15 15.68
C SER A 169 -12.56 2.27 14.29
N GLU A 170 -11.32 1.79 14.10
CA GLU A 170 -10.68 1.76 12.78
C GLU A 170 -11.38 0.76 11.86
N ILE A 171 -11.75 -0.43 12.35
CA ILE A 171 -12.52 -1.39 11.54
C ILE A 171 -13.88 -0.81 11.14
N ASP A 172 -14.60 -0.19 12.07
CA ASP A 172 -15.89 0.45 11.79
C ASP A 172 -15.72 1.61 10.80
N GLY A 173 -14.67 2.43 10.95
CA GLY A 173 -14.32 3.53 10.04
C GLY A 173 -13.97 3.05 8.63
N PHE A 174 -13.29 1.91 8.49
CA PHE A 174 -13.06 1.32 7.17
C PHE A 174 -14.38 1.02 6.45
N PHE A 175 -15.33 0.38 7.15
CA PHE A 175 -16.63 0.06 6.56
C PHE A 175 -17.47 1.30 6.29
N GLU A 176 -17.37 2.34 7.11
CA GLU A 176 -18.04 3.63 6.84
C GLU A 176 -17.55 4.26 5.53
N ALA A 177 -16.23 4.28 5.31
CA ALA A 177 -15.65 4.86 4.09
C ALA A 177 -15.80 3.99 2.84
N ALA A 178 -15.97 2.68 3.00
CA ALA A 178 -16.08 1.72 1.90
C ALA A 178 -17.52 1.49 1.40
N ASN A 179 -18.52 2.13 2.02
CA ASN A 179 -19.94 2.09 1.64
C ASN A 179 -20.33 3.28 0.77
#